data_AF-A0A832TU80-F1
#
_entry.id   AF-A0A832TU80-F1
#
_cell.length_a   1.000
_cell.length_b   1.000
_cell.length_c   1.000
_cell.angle_alpha   90.00
_cell.angle_beta   90.00
_cell.angle_gamma   90.00
#
_symmetry.space_group_name_H-M   'P 1'
#
loop_
_entity.id
_entity.type
_entity.pdbx_description
1 polymer ?
#
loop_
_entity_poly.entity_id
_entity_poly.type
_entity_poly.pdbx_seq_one_letter_code
_entity_poly.pdbx_strand_id
1 'polypeptide(L)'
;MLNTPYPALAVVTGSMCVPYDGACEGWSHPFDRTLHVGDLIIVQGVSPADLSDDYPYSDIIVFHKPGNPDELIVHRIVEKENRNGVFYFTTEGDGNGINKWPDPPDQNDPWSPFSEDFVV
;
A
#
# COMPACT_ATOMS: atom_id res chain seq x y z
N MET A 1 -4.83 -10.36 -19.37
CA MET A 1 -5.93 -10.15 -18.40
C MET A 1 -5.30 -9.84 -17.06
N LEU A 2 -5.87 -8.93 -16.26
CA LEU A 2 -5.27 -8.45 -15.00
C LEU A 2 -5.66 -9.27 -13.75
N ASN A 3 -6.49 -10.31 -13.89
CA ASN A 3 -6.86 -11.26 -12.83
C ASN A 3 -7.43 -10.61 -11.54
N THR A 4 -8.10 -9.47 -11.65
CA THR A 4 -8.80 -8.78 -10.56
C THR A 4 -10.11 -8.18 -11.08
N PRO A 5 -11.18 -8.10 -10.26
CA PRO A 5 -12.38 -7.35 -10.60
C PRO A 5 -12.18 -5.82 -10.60
N TYR A 6 -11.05 -5.32 -10.06
CA TYR A 6 -10.73 -3.89 -9.97
C TYR A 6 -9.47 -3.51 -10.78
N PRO A 7 -9.46 -3.71 -12.11
CA PRO A 7 -8.25 -3.56 -12.93
C PRO A 7 -7.71 -2.14 -13.00
N ALA A 8 -8.53 -1.12 -12.71
CA ALA A 8 -8.13 0.27 -12.69
C ALA A 8 -8.88 1.02 -11.58
N LEU A 9 -8.13 1.72 -10.72
CA LEU A 9 -8.66 2.46 -9.57
C LEU A 9 -8.07 3.86 -9.50
N ALA A 10 -8.88 4.83 -9.09
CA ALA A 10 -8.39 6.15 -8.72
C ALA A 10 -7.92 6.12 -7.26
N VAL A 11 -6.79 6.75 -6.98
CA VAL A 11 -6.31 6.98 -5.62
C VAL A 11 -7.11 8.12 -5.01
N VAL A 12 -7.88 7.83 -3.96
CA VAL A 12 -8.85 8.77 -3.37
C VAL A 12 -8.43 9.29 -1.99
N THR A 13 -7.42 8.69 -1.37
CA THR A 13 -6.89 9.10 -0.06
C THR A 13 -5.45 9.58 -0.19
N GLY A 14 -5.07 10.50 0.71
CA GLY A 14 -3.69 11.01 0.77
C GLY A 14 -2.75 10.15 1.62
N SER A 15 -3.15 8.97 2.08
CA SER A 15 -2.36 8.15 3.01
C SER A 15 -1.07 7.61 2.38
N MET A 16 -1.02 7.50 1.06
CA MET A 16 0.20 7.18 0.33
C MET A 16 1.06 8.42 0.02
N CYS A 17 0.50 9.62 0.08
CA CYS A 17 1.18 10.82 -0.37
C CYS A 17 2.27 11.25 0.64
N VAL A 18 3.53 11.17 0.23
CA VAL A 18 4.65 11.76 0.98
C VAL A 18 4.94 13.14 0.39
N PRO A 19 4.63 14.25 1.11
CA PRO A 19 5.09 15.55 0.68
C PRO A 19 6.62 15.58 0.83
N TYR A 20 7.35 15.50 -0.28
CA TYR A 20 8.75 15.92 -0.25
C TYR A 20 8.77 17.38 0.23
N ASP A 21 9.79 17.71 1.00
CA ASP A 21 10.11 18.96 1.72
C ASP A 21 9.92 20.32 0.99
N GLY A 22 9.22 20.36 -0.15
CA GLY A 22 9.04 21.53 -0.99
C GLY A 22 10.32 21.93 -1.71
N ALA A 23 11.41 21.17 -1.56
CA ALA A 23 12.67 21.45 -2.20
C ALA A 23 12.70 20.82 -3.60
N CYS A 24 12.56 21.67 -4.61
CA CYS A 24 12.88 21.28 -5.97
C CYS A 24 14.41 21.18 -6.12
N GLU A 25 14.99 19.99 -5.92
CA GLU A 25 16.42 19.75 -6.22
C GLU A 25 16.69 19.55 -7.72
N GLY A 26 15.66 19.63 -8.57
CA GLY A 26 15.75 19.61 -10.04
C GLY A 26 15.93 18.23 -10.67
N TRP A 27 16.05 17.19 -9.84
CA TRP A 27 16.23 15.79 -10.25
C TRP A 27 15.10 14.87 -9.79
N SER A 28 14.40 15.23 -8.72
CA SER A 28 13.24 14.55 -8.18
C SER A 28 12.03 15.49 -8.30
N HIS A 29 10.96 15.01 -8.92
CA HIS A 29 9.67 15.66 -8.84
C HIS A 29 9.16 15.50 -7.40
N PRO A 30 8.56 16.54 -6.79
CA PRO A 30 8.00 16.44 -5.43
C PRO A 30 6.89 15.37 -5.30
N PHE A 31 6.47 14.78 -6.43
CA PHE A 31 5.47 13.71 -6.53
C PHE A 31 6.05 12.39 -7.09
N ASP A 32 7.38 12.21 -7.17
CA ASP A 32 7.99 11.05 -7.87
C ASP A 32 7.97 9.73 -7.08
N ARG A 33 7.61 9.75 -5.79
CA ARG A 33 7.95 8.62 -4.91
C ARG A 33 6.79 7.89 -4.27
N THR A 34 5.54 8.28 -4.53
CA THR A 34 4.36 7.63 -3.96
C THR A 34 3.11 7.85 -4.82
N LEU A 35 1.99 7.29 -4.38
CA LEU A 35 0.67 7.49 -5.00
C LEU A 35 0.00 8.76 -4.46
N HIS A 36 -0.47 9.62 -5.36
CA HIS A 36 -1.14 10.87 -5.06
C HIS A 36 -2.65 10.77 -5.26
N VAL A 37 -3.39 11.60 -4.55
CA VAL A 37 -4.84 11.74 -4.79
C VAL A 37 -5.05 12.19 -6.24
N GLY A 38 -5.83 11.41 -6.98
CA GLY A 38 -6.10 11.63 -8.40
C GLY A 38 -5.26 10.77 -9.35
N ASP A 39 -4.24 10.06 -8.86
CA ASP A 39 -3.52 9.07 -9.67
C ASP A 39 -4.46 7.92 -10.05
N LEU A 40 -4.30 7.43 -11.29
CA LEU A 40 -4.96 6.22 -11.77
C LEU A 40 -3.97 5.07 -11.70
N ILE A 41 -4.26 4.06 -10.89
CA ILE A 41 -3.45 2.85 -10.77
C ILE A 41 -4.08 1.70 -11.56
N ILE A 42 -3.23 0.84 -12.11
CA ILE A 42 -3.62 -0.43 -12.72
C ILE A 42 -3.30 -1.54 -11.74
N VAL A 43 -4.30 -2.32 -11.35
CA VAL A 43 -4.17 -3.39 -10.36
C VAL A 43 -4.04 -4.73 -11.07
N GLN A 44 -3.12 -5.56 -10.60
CA GLN A 44 -2.92 -6.92 -11.09
C GLN A 44 -3.10 -7.92 -9.94
N GLY A 45 -4.07 -8.83 -10.10
CA GLY A 45 -4.25 -9.94 -9.16
C GLY A 45 -3.14 -10.97 -9.30
N VAL A 46 -2.41 -11.19 -8.21
CA VAL A 46 -1.30 -12.15 -8.09
C VAL A 46 -1.55 -13.10 -6.92
N SER A 47 -0.78 -14.19 -6.83
CA SER A 47 -0.84 -15.06 -5.66
C SER A 47 -0.30 -14.33 -4.42
N PRO A 48 -0.96 -14.40 -3.25
CA PRO A 48 -0.43 -13.81 -2.02
C PRO A 48 0.98 -14.28 -1.65
N ALA A 49 1.35 -15.50 -2.06
CA ALA A 49 2.70 -16.03 -1.87
C ALA A 49 3.79 -15.25 -2.62
N ASP A 50 3.44 -14.65 -3.77
CA ASP A 50 4.36 -13.97 -4.68
C ASP A 50 4.61 -12.50 -4.27
N LEU A 51 3.80 -11.96 -3.36
CA LEU A 51 3.95 -10.58 -2.86
C LEU A 51 5.20 -10.42 -2.01
N SER A 52 5.98 -9.36 -2.22
CA SER A 52 7.19 -9.03 -1.48
C SER A 52 6.89 -8.18 -0.23
N ASP A 53 7.46 -8.57 0.91
CA ASP A 53 7.51 -7.82 2.16
C ASP A 53 8.92 -7.24 2.47
N ASP A 54 9.80 -7.17 1.47
CA ASP A 54 11.15 -6.60 1.59
C ASP A 54 11.14 -5.06 1.68
N TYR A 55 10.68 -4.52 2.81
CA TYR A 55 10.59 -3.07 3.04
C TYR A 55 11.97 -2.39 2.98
N PRO A 56 12.13 -1.23 2.31
CA PRO A 56 11.10 -0.35 1.72
C PRO A 56 10.72 -0.68 0.27
N TYR A 57 11.28 -1.73 -0.32
CA TYR A 57 11.05 -2.14 -1.72
C TYR A 57 9.95 -3.20 -1.87
N SER A 58 9.11 -3.35 -0.84
CA SER A 58 7.97 -4.24 -0.79
C SER A 58 6.83 -3.78 -1.70
N ASP A 59 5.90 -4.69 -1.97
CA ASP A 59 4.76 -4.42 -2.84
C ASP A 59 3.73 -3.48 -2.19
N ILE A 60 3.02 -2.74 -3.04
CA ILE A 60 1.84 -1.97 -2.68
C ILE A 60 0.62 -2.80 -3.06
N ILE A 61 -0.27 -3.02 -2.10
CA ILE A 61 -1.47 -3.83 -2.30
C ILE A 61 -2.74 -2.99 -2.17
N VAL A 62 -3.78 -3.44 -2.88
CA VAL A 62 -5.13 -2.92 -2.73
C VAL A 62 -5.94 -3.93 -1.94
N PHE A 63 -6.67 -3.47 -0.92
CA PHE A 63 -7.46 -4.34 -0.08
C PHE A 63 -8.71 -3.65 0.46
N HIS A 64 -9.72 -4.44 0.78
CA HIS A 64 -10.91 -3.98 1.48
C HIS A 64 -10.56 -3.63 2.92
N LYS A 65 -10.94 -2.42 3.38
CA LYS A 65 -10.68 -1.97 4.74
C LYS A 65 -11.34 -2.91 5.76
N PRO A 66 -10.58 -3.50 6.69
CA PRO A 66 -11.18 -4.29 7.75
C PRO A 66 -12.13 -3.43 8.60
N GLY A 67 -13.38 -3.87 8.73
CA GLY A 67 -14.46 -3.13 9.40
C GLY A 67 -15.30 -2.23 8.48
N ASN A 68 -14.87 -1.95 7.24
CA ASN A 68 -15.67 -1.29 6.22
C ASN A 68 -15.34 -1.85 4.82
N PRO A 69 -15.88 -3.02 4.45
CA PRO A 69 -15.49 -3.71 3.22
C PRO A 69 -15.89 -2.98 1.94
N ASP A 70 -16.76 -1.97 1.98
CA ASP A 70 -17.08 -1.17 0.79
C ASP A 70 -15.97 -0.17 0.42
N GLU A 71 -14.99 0.04 1.31
CA GLU A 71 -13.86 0.95 1.12
C GLU A 71 -12.60 0.18 0.71
N LEU A 72 -12.03 0.52 -0.46
CA LEU A 72 -10.73 0.01 -0.90
C LEU A 72 -9.62 0.96 -0.45
N ILE A 73 -8.57 0.37 0.12
CA ILE A 73 -7.36 1.06 0.58
C ILE A 73 -6.18 0.55 -0.25
N VAL A 74 -5.22 1.43 -0.50
CA VAL A 74 -3.97 1.12 -1.19
C VAL A 74 -2.83 1.46 -0.23
N HIS A 75 -2.11 0.47 0.31
CA HIS A 75 -0.96 0.69 1.21
C HIS A 75 0.19 -0.27 0.91
N ARG A 76 1.39 0.03 1.43
CA ARG A 76 2.59 -0.79 1.25
C ARG A 76 2.66 -1.89 2.31
N ILE A 77 3.10 -3.08 1.91
CA ILE A 77 3.37 -4.19 2.82
C ILE A 77 4.58 -3.84 3.70
N VAL A 78 4.41 -3.94 5.02
CA VAL A 78 5.48 -3.82 6.01
C VAL A 78 5.97 -5.19 6.45
N GLU A 79 5.05 -6.16 6.58
CA GLU A 79 5.36 -7.53 6.99
C GLU A 79 4.33 -8.51 6.39
N LYS A 80 4.80 -9.72 6.04
CA LYS A 80 3.95 -10.82 5.60
C LYS A 80 4.19 -12.06 6.45
N GLU A 81 3.13 -12.60 7.04
CA GLU A 81 3.19 -13.81 7.88
C GLU A 81 2.37 -14.95 7.25
N ASN A 82 2.90 -16.18 7.21
CA ASN A 82 2.11 -17.37 6.89
C ASN A 82 1.63 -18.06 8.17
N ARG A 83 0.32 -18.09 8.39
CA ARG A 83 -0.31 -18.74 9.55
C ARG A 83 -1.14 -19.92 9.07
N ASN A 84 -0.57 -21.11 9.13
CA ASN A 84 -1.21 -22.38 8.73
C ASN A 84 -1.72 -22.37 7.27
N GLY A 85 -0.97 -21.78 6.34
CA GLY A 85 -1.31 -21.75 4.93
C GLY A 85 -2.10 -20.52 4.46
N VAL A 86 -2.51 -19.64 5.39
CA VAL A 86 -3.15 -18.36 5.07
C VAL A 86 -2.14 -17.24 5.29
N PHE A 87 -1.96 -16.35 4.31
CA PHE A 87 -1.11 -15.18 4.47
C PHE A 87 -1.84 -14.06 5.21
N TYR A 88 -1.11 -13.38 6.08
CA TYR A 88 -1.54 -12.19 6.80
C TYR A 88 -0.58 -11.06 6.50
N PHE A 89 -1.12 -9.87 6.31
CA PHE A 89 -0.36 -8.68 5.93
C PHE A 89 -0.46 -7.62 7.01
N THR A 90 0.69 -7.05 7.35
CA THR A 90 0.81 -5.76 8.05
C THR A 90 1.13 -4.71 7.01
N THR A 91 0.36 -3.62 6.99
CA THR A 91 0.52 -2.53 6.02
C THR A 91 0.62 -1.18 6.72
N GLU A 92 1.18 -0.21 5.99
CA GLU A 92 1.14 1.20 6.35
C GLU A 92 1.15 2.06 5.09
N GLY A 93 0.49 3.22 5.16
CA GLY A 93 0.51 4.20 4.08
C GLY A 93 1.84 4.93 4.05
N ASP A 94 2.46 5.06 2.88
CA ASP A 94 3.78 5.71 2.72
C ASP A 94 3.82 7.13 3.34
N GLY A 95 2.68 7.83 3.32
CA GLY A 95 2.45 9.17 3.84
C GLY A 95 1.93 9.26 5.28
N ASN A 96 1.78 8.15 6.01
CA ASN A 96 1.29 8.12 7.40
C ASN A 96 2.43 8.26 8.44
N GLY A 97 2.11 8.38 9.72
CA GLY A 97 3.10 8.42 10.81
C GLY A 97 4.00 9.67 10.88
N ILE A 98 5.03 9.61 11.73
CA ILE A 98 6.17 10.56 11.73
C ILE A 98 7.20 10.12 10.70
N ASN A 99 7.48 8.82 10.64
CA ASN A 99 8.39 8.23 9.68
C ASN A 99 7.63 8.01 8.37
N LYS A 100 8.04 8.74 7.34
CA LYS A 100 7.52 8.56 5.98
C LYS A 100 8.34 7.51 5.27
N TRP A 101 7.72 6.78 4.35
CA TRP A 101 8.48 5.96 3.42
C TRP A 101 9.61 6.79 2.78
N PRO A 102 10.84 6.26 2.66
CA PRO A 102 11.25 4.87 2.82
C PRO A 102 11.74 4.49 4.23
N ASP A 103 11.61 5.37 5.23
CA ASP A 103 12.01 5.02 6.59
C ASP A 103 11.07 3.95 7.16
N PRO A 104 11.56 3.04 8.04
CA PRO A 104 10.69 2.08 8.72
C PRO A 104 9.57 2.80 9.46
N PRO A 105 8.32 2.34 9.33
CA PRO A 105 7.19 3.08 9.86
C PRO A 105 7.20 3.06 11.40
N ASP A 106 6.79 4.17 12.02
CA ASP A 106 6.70 4.32 13.48
C ASP A 106 5.41 3.74 14.07
N GLN A 107 4.48 3.36 13.20
CA GLN A 107 3.20 2.73 13.50
C GLN A 107 2.79 1.85 12.30
N ASN A 108 1.79 1.00 12.49
CA ASN A 108 1.17 0.26 11.38
C ASN A 108 -0.32 0.60 11.34
N ASP A 109 -0.98 0.24 10.24
CA ASP A 109 -2.42 0.38 10.13
C ASP A 109 -3.14 -0.29 11.32
N PRO A 110 -4.18 0.34 11.91
CA PRO A 110 -4.86 -0.17 13.10
C PRO A 110 -5.51 -1.56 12.95
N TRP A 111 -5.73 -2.00 11.71
CA TRP A 111 -6.31 -3.30 11.36
C TRP A 111 -5.25 -4.35 11.01
N SER A 112 -3.97 -4.01 11.06
CA SER A 112 -2.89 -4.96 10.84
C SER A 112 -2.70 -5.88 12.05
N PRO A 113 -2.41 -7.18 11.83
CA PRO A 113 -2.39 -7.85 10.54
C PRO A 113 -3.79 -8.32 10.10
N PHE A 114 -4.05 -8.34 8.79
CA PHE A 114 -5.31 -8.84 8.20
C PHE A 114 -5.07 -9.96 7.18
N SER A 115 -6.08 -10.82 6.96
CA SER A 115 -6.01 -11.99 6.06
C SER A 115 -5.86 -11.59 4.59
N GLU A 116 -5.21 -12.43 3.78
CA GLU A 116 -5.18 -12.34 2.33
C GLU A 116 -6.57 -12.23 1.67
N ASP A 117 -7.63 -12.71 2.35
CA ASP A 117 -9.02 -12.63 1.87
C ASP A 117 -9.54 -11.20 1.66
N PHE A 118 -8.87 -10.19 2.22
CA PHE A 118 -9.22 -8.78 2.01
C PHE A 118 -8.55 -8.18 0.76
N VAL A 119 -7.51 -8.81 0.21
CA VAL A 119 -6.72 -8.31 -0.92
C VAL A 119 -7.46 -8.58 -2.24
N VAL A 120 -7.40 -7.63 -3.17
CA VAL A 120 -8.15 -7.68 -4.44
C VAL A 120 -7.31 -7.96 -5.68
#